data_AF-A0A5M6DQB4-F1
#
_entry.id   AF-A0A5M6DQB4-F1
#
_cell.length_a   1.000
_cell.length_b   1.000
_cell.length_c   1.000
_cell.angle_alpha   90.00
_cell.angle_beta   90.00
_cell.angle_gamma   90.00
#
_symmetry.space_group_name_H-M   'P 1'
#
loop_
_entity.id
_entity.type
_entity.pdbx_description
1 polymer ?
#
loop_
_entity_poly.entity_id
_entity_poly.type
_entity_poly.pdbx_seq_one_letter_code
_entity_poly.pdbx_strand_id
1 'polypeptide(L)'
;MKNYKGVKVAWHTGWWTGYSALFIRIPEQALTFIVLANSQDLSRPFYHLVQPVPGFGFFNPFRSNLNKTLLASDFAKAFFHYFVEKD
;
A
#
# COMPACT_ATOMS: atom_id res chain seq x y z
N MET A 1 2.36 8.61 -9.25
CA MET A 1 1.01 8.20 -9.68
C MET A 1 1.12 6.99 -10.57
N LYS A 2 0.17 6.05 -10.48
CA LYS A 2 0.08 4.89 -11.39
C LYS A 2 -1.25 4.94 -12.12
N ASN A 3 -1.25 4.52 -13.39
CA ASN A 3 -2.49 4.28 -14.12
C ASN A 3 -3.01 2.89 -13.74
N TYR A 4 -4.29 2.81 -13.38
CA TYR A 4 -4.99 1.56 -13.10
C TYR A 4 -6.31 1.58 -13.87
N LYS A 5 -6.55 0.58 -14.74
CA LYS A 5 -7.77 0.51 -15.59
C LYS A 5 -8.13 1.84 -16.28
N GLY A 6 -7.12 2.59 -16.73
CA GLY A 6 -7.30 3.87 -17.40
C GLY A 6 -7.48 5.08 -16.48
N VAL A 7 -7.56 4.90 -15.15
CA VAL A 7 -7.64 5.99 -14.17
C VAL A 7 -6.32 6.28 -13.48
N LYS A 8 -6.05 7.57 -13.21
CA LYS A 8 -4.85 8.00 -12.46
C LYS A 8 -5.05 7.84 -10.96
N VAL A 9 -4.16 7.09 -10.33
CA VAL A 9 -4.17 6.85 -8.88
C VAL A 9 -2.91 7.39 -8.24
N ALA A 10 -3.08 8.23 -7.22
CA ALA A 10 -2.05 8.60 -6.26
C ALA A 10 -2.28 7.82 -4.96
N TRP A 11 -1.23 7.25 -4.39
CA TRP A 11 -1.34 6.54 -3.12
C TRP A 11 -0.05 6.64 -2.32
N HIS A 12 -0.18 6.50 -1.00
CA HIS A 12 0.92 6.50 -0.06
C HIS A 12 0.57 5.63 1.15
N THR A 13 1.56 4.96 1.73
CA THR A 13 1.39 4.23 2.99
C THR A 13 2.30 4.84 4.04
N GLY A 14 1.78 4.95 5.26
CA GLY A 14 2.54 5.39 6.43
C GLY A 14 2.67 4.24 7.42
N TRP A 15 3.84 4.13 8.04
CA TRP A 15 4.11 3.10 9.02
C TRP A 15 4.92 3.68 10.18
N TRP A 16 4.47 3.42 11.40
CA TRP A 16 5.20 3.70 12.64
C TRP A 16 4.86 2.63 13.69
N THR A 17 5.58 2.61 14.81
CA THR A 17 5.31 1.68 15.90
C THR A 17 3.90 1.89 16.45
N GLY A 18 3.01 0.92 16.26
CA GLY A 18 1.61 0.96 16.70
C GLY A 18 0.67 1.76 15.80
N TYR A 19 1.11 2.19 14.61
CA TYR A 19 0.33 3.01 13.71
C TYR A 19 0.60 2.66 12.24
N SER A 20 -0.46 2.62 11.46
CA SER A 20 -0.36 2.52 10.01
C SER A 20 -1.41 3.36 9.30
N ALA A 21 -1.07 3.80 8.08
CA ALA A 21 -1.94 4.61 7.26
C ALA A 21 -1.91 4.18 5.80
N LEU A 22 -3.03 4.37 5.12
CA LEU A 22 -3.17 4.21 3.68
C LEU A 22 -3.96 5.40 3.12
N PHE A 23 -3.32 6.12 2.22
CA PHE A 23 -3.89 7.21 1.46
C PHE A 23 -4.08 6.78 0.01
N ILE A 24 -5.28 6.98 -0.55
CA ILE A 24 -5.59 6.74 -1.96
C ILE A 24 -6.36 7.94 -2.51
N ARG A 25 -5.97 8.45 -3.67
CA ARG A 25 -6.66 9.54 -4.38
C ARG A 25 -6.80 9.22 -5.85
N ILE A 26 -8.02 9.41 -6.37
CA ILE A 26 -8.39 9.25 -7.78
C ILE A 26 -8.95 10.60 -8.24
N PRO A 27 -8.11 11.48 -8.80
CA PRO A 27 -8.51 12.85 -9.13
C PRO A 27 -9.68 12.93 -10.13
N GLU A 28 -9.71 12.03 -11.10
CA GLU A 28 -10.75 11.98 -12.16
C GLU A 28 -12.16 11.70 -11.62
N GLN A 29 -12.26 11.13 -10.43
CA GLN A 29 -13.52 10.82 -9.75
C GLN A 29 -13.76 11.70 -8.52
N ALA A 30 -12.90 12.70 -8.28
CA ALA A 30 -12.88 13.49 -7.03
C ALA A 30 -12.89 12.63 -5.75
N LEU A 31 -12.36 11.41 -5.83
CA LEU A 31 -12.42 10.42 -4.76
C LEU A 31 -11.10 10.39 -3.98
N THR A 32 -11.20 10.50 -2.65
CA THR A 32 -10.06 10.34 -1.75
C THR A 32 -10.46 9.46 -0.57
N PHE A 33 -9.60 8.50 -0.25
CA PHE A 33 -9.77 7.60 0.87
C PHE A 33 -8.55 7.68 1.79
N ILE A 34 -8.80 7.80 3.09
CA ILE A 34 -7.78 7.84 4.12
C ILE A 34 -8.16 6.80 5.16
N VAL A 35 -7.29 5.81 5.35
CA VAL A 35 -7.43 4.78 6.39
C VAL A 35 -6.32 4.96 7.39
N LEU A 36 -6.68 5.03 8.66
CA LEU A 36 -5.77 5.08 9.79
C LEU A 36 -6.07 3.89 10.70
N ALA A 37 -5.04 3.17 11.12
CA ALA A 37 -5.18 2.02 12.01
C ALA A 37 -4.14 2.07 13.12
N ASN A 38 -4.52 1.61 14.31
CA ASN A 38 -3.64 1.39 15.46
C ASN A 38 -3.00 -0.02 15.44
N SER A 39 -2.88 -0.60 14.25
CA SER A 39 -2.30 -1.92 14.00
C SER A 39 -1.26 -1.81 12.90
N GLN A 40 -0.46 -2.86 12.72
CA GLN A 40 0.57 -2.90 11.67
C GLN A 40 0.06 -3.47 10.33
N ASP A 41 -1.15 -4.03 10.33
CA ASP A 41 -1.63 -4.87 9.24
C ASP A 41 -2.03 -4.07 7.99
N LEU A 42 -2.40 -2.79 8.13
CA LEU A 42 -2.77 -1.96 6.97
C LEU A 42 -1.58 -1.70 6.04
N SER A 43 -0.39 -1.53 6.62
CA SER A 43 0.87 -1.30 5.91
C SER A 43 1.56 -2.60 5.51
N ARG A 44 1.30 -3.70 6.21
CA ARG A 44 1.97 -5.00 6.02
C ARG A 44 2.02 -5.50 4.56
N PRO A 45 0.97 -5.35 3.72
CA PRO A 45 1.06 -5.73 2.30
C PRO A 45 2.15 -5.01 1.50
N PHE A 46 2.57 -3.83 1.97
CA PHE A 46 3.56 -2.98 1.34
C PHE A 46 4.98 -3.20 1.88
N TYR A 47 5.14 -3.78 3.06
CA TYR A 47 6.44 -4.04 3.68
C TYR A 47 6.72 -5.54 3.77
N HIS A 48 7.81 -6.01 3.19
CA HIS A 48 8.29 -7.35 3.49
C HIS A 48 8.97 -7.33 4.86
N LEU A 49 8.46 -8.11 5.82
CA LEU A 49 9.17 -8.39 7.06
C LEU A 49 10.52 -9.03 6.69
N VAL A 50 11.60 -8.26 6.83
CA VAL A 50 12.95 -8.74 6.53
C VAL A 50 13.40 -9.58 7.71
N GLN A 51 13.41 -10.90 7.54
CA GLN A 51 14.15 -11.76 8.45
C GLN A 51 15.64 -11.44 8.33
N PRO A 52 16.40 -11.40 9.44
CA PRO A 52 17.82 -11.13 9.39
C PRO A 52 18.53 -12.17 8.53
N VAL A 53 19.37 -11.71 7.59
CA VAL A 53 20.19 -12.59 6.75
C VAL A 53 21.51 -12.87 7.49
N PRO A 54 21.95 -14.13 7.62
CA PRO A 54 23.25 -14.45 8.19
C PRO A 54 24.38 -13.67 7.49
N GLY A 55 25.16 -12.90 8.25
CA GLY A 55 26.27 -12.09 7.73
C GLY A 55 25.92 -10.65 7.30
N PHE A 56 24.64 -10.32 7.06
CA PHE A 56 24.20 -8.97 6.63
C PHE A 56 23.18 -8.29 7.56
N GLY A 57 22.70 -9.00 8.59
CA GLY A 57 21.74 -8.46 9.56
C GLY A 57 20.38 -8.14 8.91
N PHE A 58 19.73 -7.05 9.33
CA PHE A 58 18.47 -6.58 8.74
C PHE A 58 18.62 -5.93 7.36
N PHE A 59 19.85 -5.73 6.88
CA PHE A 59 20.13 -5.11 5.57
C PHE A 59 20.27 -6.19 4.50
N ASN A 60 19.27 -6.34 3.64
CA ASN A 60 19.38 -7.16 2.43
C ASN A 60 19.62 -6.25 1.21
N PRO A 61 20.86 -6.14 0.69
CA PRO A 61 21.18 -5.23 -0.42
C PRO A 61 20.57 -5.65 -1.77
N PHE A 62 20.03 -6.86 -1.86
CA PHE A 62 19.52 -7.45 -3.11
C PHE A 62 17.98 -7.54 -3.16
N ARG A 63 17.26 -7.11 -2.12
CA ARG A 63 15.78 -7.10 -2.11
C ARG A 63 15.19 -5.72 -1.90
N SER A 64 14.28 -5.35 -2.78
CA SER A 64 13.35 -4.23 -2.57
C SER A 64 12.37 -4.61 -1.44
N ASN A 65 12.53 -4.01 -0.26
CA ASN A 65 11.67 -4.27 0.91
C ASN A 65 10.22 -3.78 0.75
N LEU A 66 9.90 -3.13 -0.37
CA LEU A 66 8.61 -2.50 -0.62
C LEU A 66 7.87 -3.14 -1.80
N ASN A 67 6.62 -3.54 -1.57
CA ASN A 67 5.71 -3.85 -2.66
C ASN A 67 5.22 -2.53 -3.29
N LYS A 68 5.62 -2.29 -4.54
CA LYS A 68 5.31 -1.06 -5.26
C LYS A 68 3.94 -1.10 -5.95
N THR A 69 3.11 -2.13 -5.70
CA THR A 69 1.74 -2.19 -6.21
C THR A 69 0.71 -1.97 -5.11
N LEU A 70 -0.21 -1.04 -5.35
CA LEU A 70 -1.34 -0.78 -4.46
C LEU A 70 -2.22 -2.02 -4.29
N LEU A 71 -2.33 -2.84 -5.35
CA LEU A 71 -3.10 -4.09 -5.37
C LEU A 71 -2.47 -5.21 -4.53
N ALA A 72 -1.34 -4.97 -3.87
CA ALA A 72 -0.82 -5.89 -2.86
C ALA A 72 -1.79 -6.02 -1.66
N SER A 73 -2.54 -4.95 -1.38
CA SER A 73 -3.49 -4.89 -0.28
C SER A 73 -4.85 -5.38 -0.73
N ASP A 74 -5.41 -6.35 0.00
CA ASP A 74 -6.78 -6.83 -0.24
C ASP A 74 -7.82 -5.75 0.02
N PHE A 75 -7.56 -4.85 0.99
CA PHE A 75 -8.36 -3.66 1.18
C PHE A 75 -8.36 -2.79 -0.09
N ALA A 76 -7.19 -2.54 -0.68
CA ALA A 76 -7.12 -1.72 -1.88
C ALA A 76 -7.83 -2.38 -3.08
N LYS A 77 -7.73 -3.71 -3.23
CA LYS A 77 -8.51 -4.44 -4.25
C LYS A 77 -10.01 -4.24 -4.06
N ALA A 78 -10.50 -4.42 -2.83
CA ALA A 78 -11.90 -4.20 -2.50
C ALA A 78 -12.33 -2.75 -2.75
N PHE A 79 -11.48 -1.77 -2.39
CA PHE A 79 -11.72 -0.37 -2.67
C PHE A 79 -11.90 -0.10 -4.18
N PHE A 80 -11.04 -0.64 -5.03
CA PHE A 80 -11.21 -0.50 -6.48
C PHE A 80 -12.51 -1.15 -6.97
N HIS A 81 -12.78 -2.37 -6.53
CA HIS A 81 -13.99 -3.09 -6.90
C HIS A 81 -15.27 -2.32 -6.57
N TYR A 82 -15.38 -1.76 -5.36
CA TYR A 82 -16.62 -1.13 -4.91
C TYR A 82 -16.77 0.35 -5.28
N PHE A 83 -15.66 1.09 -5.45
CA PHE A 83 -15.72 2.55 -5.60
C PHE A 83 -15.21 3.07 -6.94
N VAL A 84 -14.53 2.24 -7.73
CA VAL A 84 -13.85 2.69 -8.96
C VAL A 84 -14.34 1.93 -10.17
N GLU A 85 -14.53 0.62 -10.04
CA GLU A 85 -15.11 -0.22 -11.06
C GLU A 85 -16.63 0.02 -11.07
N LYS A 86 -17.17 0.27 -12.26
CA LYS A 86 -18.62 0.28 -12.50
C LYS A 86 -18.94 -1.05 -13.18
N ASP A 87 -20.02 -1.70 -12.73
CA ASP A 87 -20.57 -2.90 -13.36
C ASP A 87 -20.86 -2.70 -14.86
#